data_AF-A0A0S6XT02-F1
#
_entry.id   AF-A0A0S6XT02-F1
#
_cell.length_a   1.000
_cell.length_b   1.000
_cell.length_c   1.000
_cell.angle_alpha   90.00
_cell.angle_beta   90.00
_cell.angle_gamma   90.00
#
_symmetry.space_group_name_H-M   'P 1'
#
loop_
_entity.id
_entity.type
_entity.pdbx_description
1 polymer ?
#
loop_
_entity_poly.entity_id
_entity_poly.type
_entity_poly.pdbx_seq_one_letter_code
_entity_poly.pdbx_strand_id
1 'polypeptide(L)'
;MADPIVQEAHSFAPLHHAICAISLLNLYYRGQARWEDALEREGLATRLLARNIRSDDDLDSDGILFLHFLLLSYDMGNPVNDDQLWVQHMHQIKRIISNRLQKAQVVSEVCWLVFGSATWLEIQASLAGSQAGIPHPLQYVRGILDAEARMIEPMPPQYPCHRQETEFLAPIAIFTHQMLGLTARTSQLANQLRSDHSKIAALQDAISQLQRDIRRSWDRFYPSRLPRDRMEAMKMLTPRCRRTLEAGFMFYFANVIYSSACMYPSQLLSNPALISDVNLASRNILVLAHASLDNGERNLRPTSFAVFIAGACSTEMEVKAAALQCIGRFEKTTISRNASKAKALLAVLFEEQQQQTMRGERAEEVDWITLARERHMELFDFGL
;
A
#
# COMPACT_ATOMS: atom_id res chain seq x y z
N MET A 1 9.00 26.31 -1.86
CA MET A 1 9.73 25.38 -2.75
C MET A 1 8.73 24.95 -3.82
N ALA A 2 9.09 25.02 -5.11
CA ALA A 2 8.20 24.50 -6.16
C ALA A 2 8.26 22.96 -6.16
N ASP A 3 7.17 22.32 -6.57
CA ASP A 3 7.05 20.86 -6.62
C ASP A 3 8.08 20.29 -7.61
N PRO A 4 8.96 19.36 -7.20
CA PRO A 4 10.04 18.86 -8.05
C PRO A 4 9.53 18.11 -9.30
N ILE A 5 8.34 17.51 -9.24
CA ILE A 5 7.72 16.86 -10.40
C ILE A 5 7.31 17.93 -11.43
N VAL A 6 6.74 19.04 -10.96
CA VAL A 6 6.34 20.16 -11.84
C VAL A 6 7.57 20.86 -12.42
N GLN A 7 8.63 21.03 -11.62
CA GLN A 7 9.90 21.59 -12.10
C GLN A 7 10.48 20.74 -13.24
N GLU A 8 10.54 19.43 -13.06
CA GLU A 8 11.06 18.50 -14.07
C GLU A 8 10.19 18.51 -15.35
N ALA A 9 8.88 18.66 -15.21
CA ALA A 9 7.94 18.68 -16.33
C ALA A 9 8.14 19.90 -17.26
N HIS A 10 8.73 20.99 -16.79
CA HIS A 10 9.03 22.16 -17.63
C HIS A 10 10.11 21.86 -18.67
N SER A 11 11.07 20.99 -18.35
CA SER A 11 12.16 20.57 -19.24
C SER A 11 11.89 19.25 -19.95
N PHE A 12 10.92 18.46 -19.48
CA PHE A 12 10.63 17.13 -20.00
C PHE A 12 9.16 17.00 -20.44
N ALA A 13 8.91 17.27 -21.73
CA ALA A 13 7.56 17.28 -22.32
C ALA A 13 6.74 15.98 -22.11
N PRO A 14 7.31 14.75 -22.16
CA PRO A 14 6.57 13.54 -21.84
C PRO A 14 5.92 13.58 -20.45
N LEU A 15 6.65 14.05 -19.43
CA LEU A 15 6.15 14.15 -18.07
C LEU A 15 5.02 15.18 -17.94
N HIS A 16 5.14 16.33 -18.62
CA HIS A 16 4.05 17.31 -18.68
C HIS A 16 2.75 16.66 -19.19
N HIS A 17 2.82 15.86 -20.26
CA HIS A 17 1.64 15.18 -20.79
C HIS A 17 1.08 14.11 -19.84
N ALA A 18 1.91 13.40 -19.09
CA ALA A 18 1.44 12.47 -18.06
C ALA A 18 0.75 13.18 -16.89
N ILE A 19 1.25 14.36 -16.47
CA ILE A 19 0.55 15.22 -15.49
C ILE A 19 -0.83 15.63 -16.02
N CYS A 20 -0.92 16.02 -17.30
CA CYS A 20 -2.21 16.32 -17.91
C CYS A 20 -3.13 15.10 -17.95
N ALA A 21 -2.63 13.93 -18.31
CA ALA A 21 -3.42 12.70 -18.40
C ALA A 21 -4.07 12.32 -17.05
N ILE A 22 -3.28 12.26 -15.97
CA ILE A 22 -3.80 11.95 -14.62
C ILE A 22 -4.77 13.04 -14.12
N SER A 23 -4.50 14.31 -14.44
CA SER A 23 -5.36 15.43 -14.06
C SER A 23 -6.71 15.37 -14.78
N LEU A 24 -6.71 15.09 -16.09
CA LEU A 24 -7.93 14.93 -16.89
C LEU A 24 -8.71 13.70 -16.47
N LEU A 25 -8.04 12.59 -16.10
CA LEU A 25 -8.69 11.41 -15.55
C LEU A 25 -9.44 11.72 -14.24
N ASN A 26 -8.80 12.46 -13.33
CA ASN A 26 -9.45 12.92 -12.09
C ASN A 26 -10.64 13.85 -12.39
N LEU A 27 -10.53 14.75 -13.37
CA LEU A 27 -11.64 15.61 -13.79
C LEU A 27 -12.77 14.82 -14.44
N TYR A 28 -12.46 13.79 -15.23
CA TYR A 28 -13.45 12.87 -15.80
C TYR A 28 -14.27 12.19 -14.71
N TYR A 29 -13.62 11.69 -13.66
CA TYR A 29 -14.32 11.12 -12.51
C TYR A 29 -15.19 12.10 -11.73
N ARG A 30 -14.95 13.40 -11.88
CA ARG A 30 -15.79 14.47 -11.34
C ARG A 30 -16.87 14.95 -12.33
N GLY A 31 -16.97 14.35 -13.51
CA GLY A 31 -17.88 14.77 -14.58
C GLY A 31 -17.48 16.10 -15.23
N GLN A 32 -16.22 16.51 -15.12
CA GLN A 32 -15.69 17.80 -15.56
C GLN A 32 -14.82 17.71 -16.84
N ALA A 33 -14.47 16.51 -17.29
CA ALA A 33 -13.69 16.28 -18.51
C ALA A 33 -14.17 15.00 -19.21
N ARG A 34 -13.72 14.81 -20.45
CA ARG A 34 -13.93 13.57 -21.20
C ARG A 34 -12.76 12.61 -20.96
N TRP A 35 -13.05 11.32 -20.92
CA TRP A 35 -12.00 10.30 -20.76
C TRP A 35 -11.07 10.26 -21.97
N GLU A 36 -11.60 10.53 -23.17
CA GLU A 36 -10.85 10.56 -24.43
C GLU A 36 -9.74 11.62 -24.40
N ASP A 37 -9.96 12.76 -23.74
CA ASP A 37 -8.94 13.80 -23.57
C ASP A 37 -7.77 13.29 -22.73
N ALA A 38 -8.07 12.51 -21.67
CA ALA A 38 -7.05 11.91 -20.82
C ALA A 38 -6.24 10.85 -21.59
N LEU A 39 -6.93 10.01 -22.38
CA LEU A 39 -6.32 9.00 -23.24
C LEU A 39 -5.41 9.64 -24.31
N GLU A 40 -5.82 10.74 -24.92
CA GLU A 40 -5.00 11.45 -25.89
C GLU A 40 -3.69 11.95 -25.26
N ARG A 41 -3.76 12.48 -24.03
CA ARG A 41 -2.58 12.96 -23.30
C ARG A 41 -1.65 11.82 -22.88
N GLU A 42 -2.18 10.68 -22.44
CA GLU A 42 -1.37 9.49 -22.19
C GLU A 42 -0.64 9.05 -23.48
N GLY A 43 -1.36 8.89 -24.59
CA GLY A 43 -0.76 8.49 -25.86
C GLY A 43 0.29 9.49 -26.37
N LEU A 44 0.15 10.79 -26.08
CA LEU A 44 1.18 11.79 -26.36
C LEU A 44 2.41 11.63 -25.47
N ALA A 45 2.24 11.40 -24.16
CA ALA A 45 3.35 11.12 -23.24
C ALA A 45 4.18 9.92 -23.72
N THR A 46 3.53 8.81 -24.05
CA THR A 46 4.19 7.58 -24.52
C THR A 46 4.92 7.79 -25.87
N ARG A 47 4.30 8.46 -26.84
CA ARG A 47 4.95 8.77 -28.13
C ARG A 47 6.14 9.70 -27.99
N LEU A 48 6.05 10.70 -27.12
CA LEU A 48 7.14 11.66 -26.89
C LEU A 48 8.28 11.02 -26.11
N LEU A 49 8.01 10.10 -25.17
CA LEU A 49 9.05 9.36 -24.46
C LEU A 49 10.00 8.66 -25.45
N ALA A 50 9.42 7.91 -26.40
CA ALA A 50 10.19 7.20 -27.43
C ALA A 50 11.10 8.11 -28.27
N ARG A 51 10.78 9.42 -28.38
CA ARG A 51 11.57 10.41 -29.12
C ARG A 51 12.61 11.15 -28.27
N ASN A 52 12.46 11.13 -26.94
CA ASN A 52 13.30 11.89 -26.02
C ASN A 52 14.43 11.06 -25.40
N ILE A 53 14.37 9.73 -25.46
CA ILE A 53 15.47 8.85 -25.02
C ILE A 53 16.58 8.92 -26.08
N ARG A 54 17.76 9.42 -25.70
CA ARG A 54 18.91 9.59 -26.61
C ARG A 54 20.17 8.89 -26.12
N SER A 55 20.21 8.54 -24.83
CA SER A 55 21.34 7.88 -24.17
C SER A 55 20.86 6.96 -23.05
N ASP A 56 21.76 6.09 -22.58
CA ASP A 56 21.50 5.24 -21.41
C ASP A 56 21.36 6.04 -20.11
N ASP A 57 21.96 7.22 -20.02
CA ASP A 57 21.82 8.10 -18.85
C ASP A 57 20.42 8.75 -18.79
N ASP A 58 19.79 9.00 -19.94
CA ASP A 58 18.40 9.49 -19.97
C ASP A 58 17.45 8.48 -19.34
N LEU A 59 17.70 7.18 -19.51
CA LEU A 59 16.88 6.09 -18.99
C LEU A 59 16.77 6.11 -17.47
N ASP A 60 17.77 6.64 -16.78
CA ASP A 60 17.81 6.71 -15.32
C ASP A 60 17.44 8.10 -14.79
N SER A 61 16.88 9.02 -15.59
CA SER A 61 16.55 10.41 -15.21
C SER A 61 15.30 10.55 -14.31
N ASP A 62 15.21 11.64 -13.54
CA ASP A 62 14.06 11.94 -12.67
C ASP A 62 12.77 12.08 -13.48
N GLY A 63 12.86 12.72 -14.65
CA GLY A 63 11.76 12.85 -15.59
C GLY A 63 11.14 11.51 -16.01
N ILE A 64 11.96 10.50 -16.33
CA ILE A 64 11.46 9.17 -16.71
C ILE A 64 10.88 8.41 -15.50
N LEU A 65 11.52 8.53 -14.32
CA LEU A 65 11.00 7.92 -13.10
C LEU A 65 9.61 8.47 -12.75
N PHE A 66 9.45 9.80 -12.74
CA PHE A 66 8.17 10.45 -12.47
C PHE A 66 7.14 10.15 -13.55
N LEU A 67 7.55 10.10 -14.81
CA LEU A 67 6.68 9.73 -15.92
C LEU A 67 6.06 8.35 -15.71
N HIS A 68 6.89 7.33 -15.48
CA HIS A 68 6.38 5.97 -15.28
C HIS A 68 5.53 5.84 -14.01
N PHE A 69 5.83 6.59 -12.95
CA PHE A 69 4.99 6.61 -11.76
C PHE A 69 3.60 7.23 -12.00
N LEU A 70 3.52 8.32 -12.76
CA LEU A 70 2.25 8.95 -13.12
C LEU A 70 1.45 8.10 -14.10
N LEU A 71 2.10 7.46 -15.07
CA LEU A 71 1.43 6.53 -15.99
C LEU A 71 0.95 5.27 -15.27
N LEU A 72 1.72 4.73 -14.33
CA LEU A 72 1.25 3.68 -13.42
C LEU A 72 -0.03 4.10 -12.69
N SER A 73 -0.03 5.30 -12.10
CA SER A 73 -1.20 5.82 -11.39
C SER A 73 -2.40 6.04 -12.33
N TYR A 74 -2.13 6.46 -13.57
CA TYR A 74 -3.15 6.62 -14.61
C TYR A 74 -3.77 5.28 -14.99
N ASP A 75 -2.96 4.26 -15.28
CA ASP A 75 -3.41 2.92 -15.64
C ASP A 75 -4.24 2.28 -14.52
N MET A 76 -3.77 2.39 -13.28
CA MET A 76 -4.51 1.91 -12.11
C MET A 76 -5.85 2.63 -11.92
N GLY A 77 -5.97 3.86 -12.42
CA GLY A 77 -7.20 4.62 -12.45
C GLY A 77 -7.99 4.50 -13.75
N ASN A 78 -7.50 3.83 -14.80
CA ASN A 78 -8.14 3.83 -16.12
C ASN A 78 -9.28 2.78 -16.19
N PRO A 79 -10.51 3.16 -16.59
CA PRO A 79 -11.63 2.21 -16.65
C PRO A 79 -11.50 1.15 -17.76
N VAL A 80 -10.64 1.36 -18.76
CA VAL A 80 -10.45 0.46 -19.93
C VAL A 80 -9.07 -0.20 -19.88
N ASN A 81 -8.49 -0.33 -18.68
CA ASN A 81 -7.10 -0.77 -18.56
C ASN A 81 -6.88 -2.19 -19.11
N ASP A 82 -5.77 -2.38 -19.81
CA ASP A 82 -5.22 -3.70 -20.12
C ASP A 82 -4.30 -4.08 -18.95
N ASP A 83 -4.57 -5.22 -18.31
CA ASP A 83 -3.92 -5.65 -17.04
C ASP A 83 -2.39 -5.80 -17.14
N GLN A 84 -1.80 -5.56 -18.31
CA GLN A 84 -0.37 -5.68 -18.58
C GLN A 84 0.40 -4.35 -18.49
N LEU A 85 -0.22 -3.19 -18.67
CA LEU A 85 0.51 -1.91 -18.77
C LEU A 85 1.10 -1.45 -17.42
N TRP A 86 0.34 -1.61 -16.33
CA TRP A 86 0.82 -1.26 -14.99
C TRP A 86 2.07 -2.09 -14.59
N VAL A 87 2.13 -3.37 -15.00
CA VAL A 87 3.30 -4.24 -14.76
C VAL A 87 4.53 -3.70 -15.47
N GLN A 88 4.38 -3.19 -16.70
CA GLN A 88 5.48 -2.61 -17.46
C GLN A 88 6.02 -1.36 -16.77
N HIS A 89 5.15 -0.45 -16.31
CA HIS A 89 5.57 0.74 -15.58
C HIS A 89 6.26 0.40 -14.25
N MET A 90 5.72 -0.58 -13.52
CA MET A 90 6.36 -1.11 -12.32
C MET A 90 7.76 -1.66 -12.58
N HIS A 91 7.93 -2.43 -13.65
CA HIS A 91 9.24 -2.95 -14.06
C HIS A 91 10.24 -1.84 -14.38
N GLN A 92 9.79 -0.80 -15.09
CA GLN A 92 10.65 0.35 -15.42
C GLN A 92 11.07 1.14 -14.18
N ILE A 93 10.14 1.44 -13.28
CA ILE A 93 10.45 2.13 -12.00
C ILE A 93 11.52 1.36 -11.24
N LYS A 94 11.37 0.04 -11.10
CA LYS A 94 12.34 -0.83 -10.43
C LYS A 94 13.70 -0.84 -11.10
N ARG A 95 13.73 -0.91 -12.44
CA ARG A 95 14.97 -0.90 -13.23
C ARG A 95 15.75 0.39 -12.96
N ILE A 96 15.09 1.53 -13.08
CA ILE A 96 15.68 2.86 -12.85
C ILE A 96 16.28 2.94 -11.46
N ILE A 97 15.52 2.56 -10.44
CA ILE A 97 15.96 2.67 -9.05
C ILE A 97 17.12 1.71 -8.76
N SER A 98 17.05 0.48 -9.27
CA SER A 98 18.14 -0.50 -9.12
C SER A 98 19.44 0.03 -9.76
N ASN A 99 19.35 0.62 -10.95
CA ASN A 99 20.50 1.23 -11.64
C ASN A 99 21.08 2.39 -10.82
N ARG A 100 20.24 3.29 -10.31
CA ARG A 100 20.67 4.43 -9.48
C ARG A 100 21.37 4.00 -8.20
N LEU A 101 20.84 2.98 -7.53
CA LEU A 101 21.45 2.39 -6.33
C LEU A 101 22.81 1.77 -6.63
N GLN A 102 22.94 1.04 -7.74
CA GLN A 102 24.22 0.48 -8.19
C GLN A 102 25.24 1.56 -8.54
N LYS A 103 24.80 2.66 -9.17
CA LYS A 103 25.63 3.82 -9.52
C LYS A 103 25.96 4.72 -8.32
N ALA A 104 25.50 4.39 -7.11
CA ALA A 104 25.65 5.20 -5.89
C ALA A 104 25.21 6.67 -6.07
N GLN A 105 24.21 6.90 -6.93
CA GLN A 105 23.70 8.25 -7.17
C GLN A 105 22.89 8.74 -5.96
N VAL A 106 22.94 10.05 -5.69
CA VAL A 106 22.09 10.67 -4.68
C VAL A 106 20.65 10.61 -5.19
N VAL A 107 19.80 9.87 -4.46
CA VAL A 107 18.39 9.74 -4.79
C VAL A 107 17.61 10.76 -3.95
N SER A 108 16.80 11.60 -4.59
CA SER A 108 16.01 12.63 -3.90
C SER A 108 14.87 12.04 -3.07
N GLU A 109 14.37 12.77 -2.06
CA GLU A 109 13.24 12.35 -1.22
C GLU A 109 12.01 11.93 -2.05
N VAL A 110 11.73 12.67 -3.13
CA VAL A 110 10.60 12.37 -4.01
C VAL A 110 10.79 11.08 -4.80
N CYS A 111 12.02 10.77 -5.24
CA CYS A 111 12.31 9.50 -5.89
C CYS A 111 12.07 8.32 -4.94
N TRP A 112 12.38 8.45 -3.65
CA TRP A 112 12.07 7.43 -2.66
C TRP A 112 10.59 7.33 -2.36
N LEU A 113 9.86 8.44 -2.32
CA LEU A 113 8.41 8.40 -2.22
C LEU A 113 7.79 7.65 -3.39
N VAL A 114 8.27 7.84 -4.61
CA VAL A 114 7.86 7.06 -5.79
C VAL A 114 8.18 5.58 -5.60
N PHE A 115 9.40 5.26 -5.18
CA PHE A 115 9.82 3.86 -4.99
C PHE A 115 9.04 3.14 -3.90
N GLY A 116 8.86 3.78 -2.75
CA GLY A 116 8.09 3.25 -1.63
C GLY A 116 6.63 3.03 -2.03
N SER A 117 6.05 3.92 -2.84
CA SER A 117 4.70 3.74 -3.41
C SER A 117 4.62 2.53 -4.33
N ALA A 118 5.55 2.43 -5.28
CA ALA A 118 5.62 1.31 -6.21
C ALA A 118 5.78 -0.02 -5.46
N THR A 119 6.71 -0.08 -4.50
CA THR A 119 6.93 -1.28 -3.68
C THR A 119 5.71 -1.64 -2.86
N TRP A 120 5.01 -0.65 -2.29
CA TRP A 120 3.78 -0.89 -1.55
C TRP A 120 2.67 -1.46 -2.42
N LEU A 121 2.49 -0.95 -3.65
CA LEU A 121 1.53 -1.48 -4.61
C LEU A 121 1.79 -2.95 -4.93
N GLU A 122 3.04 -3.34 -5.09
CA GLU A 122 3.38 -4.74 -5.35
C GLU A 122 3.08 -5.65 -4.17
N ILE A 123 3.38 -5.18 -2.95
CA ILE A 123 3.04 -5.91 -1.73
C ILE A 123 1.53 -6.08 -1.66
N GLN A 124 0.75 -5.03 -1.93
CA GLN A 124 -0.72 -5.10 -1.94
C GLN A 124 -1.26 -6.05 -3.02
N ALA A 125 -0.77 -5.94 -4.26
CA ALA A 125 -1.19 -6.83 -5.36
C ALA A 125 -0.87 -8.30 -5.04
N SER A 126 0.30 -8.56 -4.43
CA SER A 126 0.69 -9.88 -3.94
C SER A 126 -0.25 -10.37 -2.83
N LEU A 127 -0.58 -9.52 -1.85
CA LEU A 127 -1.55 -9.83 -0.80
C LEU A 127 -2.99 -9.96 -1.33
N ALA A 128 -3.30 -9.44 -2.50
CA ALA A 128 -4.58 -9.66 -3.16
C ALA A 128 -4.63 -10.93 -4.03
N GLY A 129 -3.56 -11.72 -4.03
CA GLY A 129 -3.47 -12.98 -4.77
C GLY A 129 -3.07 -12.82 -6.24
N SER A 130 -2.56 -11.66 -6.66
CA SER A 130 -1.99 -11.49 -7.99
C SER A 130 -0.70 -12.30 -8.16
N GLN A 131 -0.63 -13.06 -9.24
CA GLN A 131 0.56 -13.80 -9.65
C GLN A 131 1.38 -13.09 -10.74
N ALA A 132 0.98 -11.88 -11.14
CA ALA A 132 1.57 -11.17 -12.27
C ALA A 132 3.03 -10.75 -12.00
N GLY A 133 3.98 -11.65 -12.26
CA GLY A 133 5.37 -11.33 -12.65
C GLY A 133 6.23 -10.55 -11.65
N ILE A 134 6.02 -10.64 -10.34
CA ILE A 134 6.76 -9.83 -9.35
C ILE A 134 7.90 -10.63 -8.70
N PRO A 135 9.19 -10.35 -8.97
CA PRO A 135 10.29 -10.91 -8.19
C PRO A 135 10.37 -10.19 -6.83
N HIS A 136 10.38 -10.97 -5.75
CA HIS A 136 10.79 -10.65 -4.38
C HIS A 136 10.63 -9.19 -3.92
N PRO A 137 9.42 -8.76 -3.49
CA PRO A 137 9.22 -7.47 -2.78
C PRO A 137 10.23 -7.25 -1.66
N LEU A 138 10.67 -8.34 -1.02
CA LEU A 138 11.66 -8.35 0.06
C LEU A 138 13.05 -7.82 -0.37
N GLN A 139 13.48 -8.07 -1.60
CA GLN A 139 14.78 -7.59 -2.10
C GLN A 139 14.78 -6.06 -2.21
N TYR A 140 13.68 -5.49 -2.71
CA TYR A 140 13.51 -4.06 -2.87
C TYR A 140 13.29 -3.36 -1.54
N VAL A 141 12.51 -3.96 -0.64
CA VAL A 141 12.35 -3.41 0.72
C VAL A 141 13.70 -3.32 1.42
N ARG A 142 14.59 -4.32 1.35
CA ARG A 142 15.93 -4.19 1.95
C ARG A 142 16.73 -2.99 1.43
N GLY A 143 16.68 -2.72 0.13
CA GLY A 143 17.28 -1.51 -0.46
C GLY A 143 16.63 -0.21 0.04
N ILE A 144 15.32 -0.21 0.27
CA ILE A 144 14.58 0.90 0.92
C ILE A 144 15.06 1.11 2.36
N LEU A 145 15.13 0.03 3.14
CA LEU A 145 15.51 0.07 4.55
C LEU A 145 16.88 0.71 4.76
N ASP A 146 17.86 0.36 3.90
CA ASP A 146 19.24 0.82 4.03
C ASP A 146 19.43 2.30 3.60
N ALA A 147 18.53 2.82 2.77
CA ALA A 147 18.66 4.13 2.17
C ALA A 147 17.70 5.20 2.72
N GLU A 148 16.44 4.88 3.05
CA GLU A 148 15.51 5.84 3.68
C GLU A 148 15.98 6.29 5.07
N ALA A 149 16.65 5.40 5.82
CA ALA A 149 17.26 5.74 7.10
C ALA A 149 18.32 6.86 6.99
N ARG A 150 18.89 7.07 5.79
CA ARG A 150 19.89 8.11 5.52
C ARG A 150 19.28 9.43 5.05
N MET A 151 17.98 9.46 4.72
CA MET A 151 17.38 10.62 4.07
C MET A 151 16.32 11.35 4.86
N ILE A 152 15.68 10.69 5.82
CA ILE A 152 14.68 11.34 6.66
C ILE A 152 15.41 12.18 7.70
N GLU A 153 15.85 13.36 7.27
CA GLU A 153 16.50 14.32 8.15
C GLU A 153 15.44 15.08 8.97
N PRO A 154 15.73 15.37 10.25
CA PRO A 154 14.95 16.30 11.03
C PRO A 154 14.87 17.65 10.33
N MET A 155 13.75 18.35 10.50
CA MET A 155 13.64 19.74 10.08
C MET A 155 14.81 20.58 10.63
N PRO A 156 15.30 21.60 9.90
CA PRO A 156 16.43 22.41 10.35
C PRO A 156 16.26 23.02 11.76
N PRO A 157 17.36 23.33 12.49
CA PRO A 157 17.30 23.81 13.88
C PRO A 157 16.40 25.02 14.14
N GLN A 158 16.18 25.86 13.12
CA GLN A 158 15.28 27.02 13.20
C GLN A 158 13.79 26.67 13.33
N TYR A 159 13.39 25.42 13.06
CA TYR A 159 12.00 25.00 13.15
C TYR A 159 11.67 24.50 14.57
N PRO A 160 10.51 24.88 15.15
CA PRO A 160 10.11 24.46 16.51
C PRO A 160 10.05 22.94 16.72
N CYS A 161 9.80 22.18 15.64
CA CYS A 161 9.72 20.72 15.67
C CYS A 161 11.09 20.02 15.67
N HIS A 162 12.21 20.73 15.41
CA HIS A 162 13.53 20.13 15.25
C HIS A 162 13.91 19.20 16.40
N ARG A 163 13.76 19.66 17.66
CA ARG A 163 14.14 18.87 18.84
C ARG A 163 13.36 17.56 18.93
N GLN A 164 12.05 17.61 18.66
CA GLN A 164 11.19 16.42 18.69
C GLN A 164 11.53 15.47 17.53
N GLU A 165 11.79 15.99 16.34
CA GLU A 165 12.17 15.16 15.19
C GLU A 165 13.53 14.50 15.38
N THR A 166 14.53 15.23 15.87
CA THR A 166 15.85 14.68 16.21
C THR A 166 15.75 13.52 17.21
N GLU A 167 14.78 13.56 18.12
CA GLU A 167 14.56 12.51 19.11
C GLU A 167 13.79 11.30 18.55
N PHE A 168 12.71 11.53 17.81
CA PHE A 168 11.73 10.48 17.50
C PHE A 168 11.74 10.00 16.04
N LEU A 169 12.22 10.82 15.09
CA LEU A 169 12.04 10.55 13.67
C LEU A 169 12.74 9.27 13.21
N ALA A 170 14.02 9.11 13.55
CA ALA A 170 14.78 7.91 13.17
C ALA A 170 14.23 6.62 13.81
N PRO A 171 13.98 6.54 15.14
CA PRO A 171 13.36 5.36 15.75
C PRO A 171 11.99 5.00 15.15
N ILE A 172 11.14 6.00 14.87
CA ILE A 172 9.82 5.78 14.26
C ILE A 172 9.95 5.29 12.82
N ALA A 173 10.87 5.86 12.04
CA ALA A 173 11.13 5.41 10.68
C ALA A 173 11.59 3.96 10.69
N ILE A 174 12.58 3.61 11.53
CA ILE A 174 13.05 2.23 11.70
C ILE A 174 11.90 1.29 12.04
N PHE A 175 11.05 1.63 13.03
CA PHE A 175 9.89 0.82 13.38
C PHE A 175 8.96 0.58 12.18
N THR A 176 8.57 1.65 11.50
CA THR A 176 7.64 1.61 10.36
C THR A 176 8.18 0.77 9.21
N HIS A 177 9.47 0.93 8.93
CA HIS A 177 10.23 0.22 7.94
C HIS A 177 10.32 -1.29 8.24
N GLN A 178 10.57 -1.67 9.51
CA GLN A 178 10.55 -3.08 9.91
C GLN A 178 9.16 -3.71 9.70
N MET A 179 8.08 -2.96 10.00
CA MET A 179 6.72 -3.44 9.75
C MET A 179 6.42 -3.59 8.26
N LEU A 180 6.88 -2.66 7.41
CA LEU A 180 6.76 -2.79 5.95
C LEU A 180 7.54 -4.02 5.43
N GLY A 181 8.76 -4.24 5.92
CA GLY A 181 9.56 -5.42 5.58
C GLY A 181 8.90 -6.74 5.97
N LEU A 182 8.24 -6.79 7.13
CA LEU A 182 7.42 -7.93 7.51
C LEU A 182 6.22 -8.10 6.58
N THR A 183 5.59 -7.01 6.15
CA THR A 183 4.48 -7.05 5.18
C THR A 183 4.90 -7.68 3.84
N ALA A 184 6.09 -7.34 3.34
CA ALA A 184 6.67 -7.98 2.16
C ALA A 184 6.96 -9.48 2.36
N ARG A 185 7.43 -9.88 3.56
CA ARG A 185 7.61 -11.30 3.90
C ARG A 185 6.28 -12.04 3.95
N THR A 186 5.26 -11.42 4.55
CA THR A 186 3.89 -11.94 4.62
C THR A 186 3.33 -12.18 3.23
N SER A 187 3.46 -11.21 2.32
CA SER A 187 2.96 -11.34 0.94
C SER A 187 3.65 -12.45 0.17
N GLN A 188 4.98 -12.57 0.29
CA GLN A 188 5.74 -13.65 -0.34
C GLN A 188 5.32 -15.03 0.18
N LEU A 189 5.17 -15.19 1.50
CA LEU A 189 4.76 -16.46 2.09
C LEU A 189 3.31 -16.82 1.71
N ALA A 190 2.41 -15.83 1.69
CA ALA A 190 1.03 -16.02 1.25
C ALA A 190 0.94 -16.53 -0.20
N ASN A 191 1.72 -15.94 -1.10
CA ASN A 191 1.78 -16.41 -2.49
C ASN A 191 2.30 -17.84 -2.61
N GLN A 192 3.32 -18.22 -1.83
CA GLN A 192 3.82 -19.61 -1.81
C GLN A 192 2.72 -20.58 -1.35
N LEU A 193 2.05 -20.28 -0.25
CA LEU A 193 0.97 -21.11 0.32
C LEU A 193 -0.26 -21.23 -0.59
N ARG A 194 -0.63 -20.15 -1.27
CA ARG A 194 -1.78 -20.11 -2.19
C ARG A 194 -1.47 -20.71 -3.56
N SER A 195 -0.20 -20.84 -3.94
CA SER A 195 0.22 -21.48 -5.20
C SER A 195 0.30 -23.00 -5.11
N ASP A 196 0.56 -23.55 -3.92
CA ASP A 196 0.75 -24.99 -3.72
C ASP A 196 0.16 -25.45 -2.37
N HIS A 197 -1.12 -25.83 -2.38
CA HIS A 197 -1.84 -26.26 -1.19
C HIS A 197 -1.31 -27.56 -0.57
N SER A 198 -0.54 -28.36 -1.32
CA SER A 198 0.05 -29.61 -0.80
C SER A 198 1.09 -29.36 0.31
N LYS A 199 1.60 -28.12 0.40
CA LYS A 199 2.63 -27.70 1.36
C LYS A 199 2.08 -27.00 2.60
N ILE A 200 0.76 -26.86 2.77
CA ILE A 200 0.17 -26.11 3.90
C ILE A 200 0.68 -26.65 5.24
N ALA A 201 0.67 -27.96 5.45
CA ALA A 201 1.18 -28.58 6.68
C ALA A 201 2.68 -28.31 6.91
N ALA A 202 3.50 -28.39 5.85
CA ALA A 202 4.94 -28.10 5.92
C ALA A 202 5.25 -26.61 6.13
N LEU A 203 4.31 -25.72 5.77
CA LEU A 203 4.47 -24.27 5.85
C LEU A 203 3.75 -23.64 7.07
N GLN A 204 3.07 -24.44 7.91
CA GLN A 204 2.52 -24.00 9.20
C GLN A 204 3.60 -23.48 10.16
N ASP A 205 4.78 -24.12 10.14
CA ASP A 205 5.94 -23.65 10.92
C ASP A 205 6.42 -22.28 10.45
N ALA A 206 6.37 -22.02 9.13
CA ALA A 206 6.74 -20.74 8.56
C ALA A 206 5.75 -19.63 8.96
N ILE A 207 4.44 -19.92 8.97
CA ILE A 207 3.41 -18.99 9.47
C ILE A 207 3.64 -18.70 10.96
N SER A 208 3.84 -19.73 11.76
CA SER A 208 4.09 -19.59 13.21
C SER A 208 5.36 -18.77 13.47
N GLN A 209 6.41 -18.98 12.67
CA GLN A 209 7.63 -18.18 12.76
C GLN A 209 7.40 -16.73 12.37
N LEU A 210 6.65 -16.46 11.29
CA LEU A 210 6.30 -15.12 10.87
C LEU A 210 5.49 -14.38 11.95
N GLN A 211 4.50 -15.04 12.55
CA GLN A 211 3.70 -14.46 13.65
C GLN A 211 4.58 -14.12 14.86
N ARG A 212 5.55 -14.97 15.21
CA ARG A 212 6.53 -14.66 16.26
C ARG A 212 7.44 -13.49 15.87
N ASP A 213 7.88 -13.43 14.61
CA ASP A 213 8.72 -12.34 14.11
C ASP A 213 7.98 -10.99 14.13
N ILE A 214 6.68 -10.99 13.83
CA ILE A 214 5.82 -9.80 13.91
C ILE A 214 5.77 -9.27 15.34
N ARG A 215 5.46 -10.13 16.33
CA ARG A 215 5.39 -9.74 17.74
C ARG A 215 6.75 -9.30 18.28
N ARG A 216 7.82 -10.06 17.99
CA ARG A 216 9.18 -9.72 18.41
C ARG A 216 9.66 -8.40 17.82
N SER A 217 9.35 -8.14 16.55
CA SER A 217 9.72 -6.88 15.91
C SER A 217 8.99 -5.69 16.51
N TRP A 218 7.72 -5.86 16.88
CA TRP A 218 6.99 -4.84 17.64
C TRP A 218 7.70 -4.52 18.96
N ASP A 219 7.99 -5.52 19.77
CA ASP A 219 8.61 -5.29 21.08
C ASP A 219 10.01 -4.69 20.98
N ARG A 220 10.78 -5.12 19.99
CA ARG A 220 12.18 -4.71 19.78
C ARG A 220 12.32 -3.32 19.18
N PHE A 221 11.51 -2.99 18.18
CA PHE A 221 11.69 -1.77 17.38
C PHE A 221 10.73 -0.64 17.76
N TYR A 222 9.71 -0.91 18.57
CA TYR A 222 8.86 0.17 19.08
C TYR A 222 9.71 1.23 19.81
N PRO A 223 9.55 2.53 19.50
CA PRO A 223 10.38 3.57 20.10
C PRO A 223 10.28 3.57 21.63
N SER A 224 11.38 3.23 22.30
CA SER A 224 11.39 3.00 23.76
C SER A 224 11.06 4.23 24.61
N ARG A 225 11.25 5.43 24.06
CA ARG A 225 10.90 6.70 24.72
C ARG A 225 9.43 7.08 24.58
N LEU A 226 8.66 6.36 23.77
CA LEU A 226 7.22 6.57 23.66
C LEU A 226 6.48 5.70 24.69
N PRO A 227 5.42 6.23 25.32
CA PRO A 227 4.56 5.44 26.19
C PRO A 227 3.86 4.36 25.38
N ARG A 228 3.56 3.21 26.01
CA ARG A 228 2.82 2.13 25.35
C ARG A 228 1.36 2.50 25.11
N ASP A 229 0.82 3.44 25.87
CA ASP A 229 -0.48 4.03 25.55
C ASP A 229 -0.39 4.84 24.24
N ARG A 230 -1.17 4.43 23.25
CA ARG A 230 -1.13 5.03 21.92
C ARG A 230 -1.54 6.49 21.95
N MET A 231 -2.57 6.85 22.71
CA MET A 231 -3.10 8.21 22.70
C MET A 231 -2.12 9.20 23.33
N GLU A 232 -1.43 8.80 24.39
CA GLU A 232 -0.32 9.56 24.96
C GLU A 232 0.87 9.66 24.01
N ALA A 233 1.25 8.56 23.36
CA ALA A 233 2.36 8.56 22.41
C ALA A 233 2.12 9.56 21.27
N MET A 234 0.90 9.60 20.71
CA MET A 234 0.57 10.51 19.61
C MET A 234 0.62 11.99 20.00
N LYS A 235 0.34 12.33 21.26
CA LYS A 235 0.40 13.72 21.76
C LYS A 235 1.84 14.25 21.85
N MET A 236 2.82 13.36 21.99
CA MET A 236 4.25 13.74 22.09
C MET A 236 4.90 14.03 20.74
N LEU A 237 4.24 13.66 19.63
CA LEU A 237 4.83 13.64 18.30
C LEU A 237 4.41 14.84 17.45
N THR A 238 5.34 15.27 16.59
CA THR A 238 5.05 16.19 15.50
C THR A 238 4.09 15.53 14.50
N PRO A 239 3.35 16.31 13.68
CA PRO A 239 2.47 15.73 12.67
C PRO A 239 3.18 14.81 11.67
N ARG A 240 4.48 15.03 11.39
CA ARG A 240 5.27 14.15 10.53
C ARG A 240 5.56 12.82 11.22
N CYS A 241 6.13 12.86 12.43
CA CYS A 241 6.43 11.65 13.21
C CYS A 241 5.18 10.83 13.52
N ARG A 242 4.06 11.51 13.83
CA ARG A 242 2.77 10.88 14.09
C ARG A 242 2.32 10.05 12.89
N ARG A 243 2.25 10.66 11.70
CA ARG A 243 1.84 9.99 10.46
C ARG A 243 2.72 8.78 10.13
N THR A 244 4.03 8.91 10.29
CA THR A 244 4.95 7.78 10.08
C THR A 244 4.67 6.65 11.06
N LEU A 245 4.49 6.95 12.36
CA LEU A 245 4.20 5.94 13.36
C LEU A 245 2.84 5.25 13.12
N GLU A 246 1.82 6.01 12.75
CA GLU A 246 0.49 5.49 12.39
C GLU A 246 0.57 4.55 11.19
N ALA A 247 1.36 4.87 10.16
CA ALA A 247 1.62 3.94 9.05
C ALA A 247 2.28 2.65 9.53
N GLY A 248 3.26 2.73 10.44
CA GLY A 248 3.87 1.57 11.09
C GLY A 248 2.85 0.70 11.83
N PHE A 249 1.91 1.31 12.54
CA PHE A 249 0.81 0.59 13.18
C PHE A 249 -0.14 -0.07 12.19
N MET A 250 -0.49 0.61 11.09
CA MET A 250 -1.30 0.01 10.03
C MET A 250 -0.64 -1.24 9.47
N PHE A 251 0.66 -1.19 9.14
CA PHE A 251 1.40 -2.36 8.69
C PHE A 251 1.41 -3.46 9.75
N TYR A 252 1.67 -3.14 11.01
CA TYR A 252 1.66 -4.13 12.09
C TYR A 252 0.32 -4.86 12.20
N PHE A 253 -0.79 -4.13 12.33
CA PHE A 253 -2.11 -4.73 12.49
C PHE A 253 -2.54 -5.49 11.23
N ALA A 254 -2.20 -4.97 10.04
CA ALA A 254 -2.44 -5.68 8.80
C ALA A 254 -1.69 -7.02 8.75
N ASN A 255 -0.42 -7.05 9.17
CA ASN A 255 0.35 -8.29 9.27
C ASN A 255 -0.26 -9.28 10.27
N VAL A 256 -0.74 -8.81 11.42
CA VAL A 256 -1.42 -9.67 12.41
C VAL A 256 -2.65 -10.32 11.81
N ILE A 257 -3.53 -9.54 11.18
CA ILE A 257 -4.75 -10.06 10.55
C ILE A 257 -4.38 -11.03 9.43
N TYR A 258 -3.54 -10.58 8.50
CA TYR A 258 -3.25 -11.35 7.29
C TYR A 258 -2.56 -12.67 7.60
N SER A 259 -1.55 -12.67 8.48
CA SER A 259 -0.85 -13.90 8.89
C SER A 259 -1.72 -14.85 9.71
N SER A 260 -2.86 -14.39 10.23
CA SER A 260 -3.78 -15.19 11.06
C SER A 260 -5.00 -15.69 10.29
N ALA A 261 -5.43 -14.99 9.24
CA ALA A 261 -6.70 -15.25 8.57
C ALA A 261 -6.63 -15.41 7.05
N CYS A 262 -5.57 -14.92 6.39
CA CYS A 262 -5.55 -14.75 4.92
C CYS A 262 -4.47 -15.59 4.22
N MET A 263 -3.63 -16.35 4.93
CA MET A 263 -2.52 -17.06 4.29
C MET A 263 -2.98 -18.20 3.38
N TYR A 264 -4.10 -18.84 3.73
CA TYR A 264 -4.75 -19.87 2.94
C TYR A 264 -6.25 -19.92 3.30
N PRO A 265 -7.12 -20.45 2.41
CA PRO A 265 -8.55 -20.57 2.69
C PRO A 265 -8.82 -21.35 3.98
N SER A 266 -9.85 -20.96 4.74
CA SER A 266 -10.26 -21.65 5.98
C SER A 266 -9.22 -21.65 7.12
N GLN A 267 -8.24 -20.74 7.10
CA GLN A 267 -7.21 -20.64 8.13
C GLN A 267 -7.80 -20.38 9.53
N LEU A 268 -8.78 -19.49 9.67
CA LEU A 268 -9.42 -19.18 10.97
C LEU A 268 -10.16 -20.38 11.56
N LEU A 269 -10.69 -21.27 10.73
CA LEU A 269 -11.32 -22.51 11.17
C LEU A 269 -10.30 -23.50 11.73
N SER A 270 -9.10 -23.49 11.17
CA SER A 270 -8.00 -24.34 11.61
C SER A 270 -7.40 -23.89 12.95
N ASN A 271 -7.45 -22.57 13.23
CA ASN A 271 -6.95 -22.02 14.49
C ASN A 271 -7.84 -20.91 15.06
N PRO A 272 -8.96 -21.27 15.71
CA PRO A 272 -9.93 -20.32 16.26
C PRO A 272 -9.35 -19.41 17.36
N ALA A 273 -8.23 -19.80 17.99
CA ALA A 273 -7.59 -19.00 19.03
C ALA A 273 -7.06 -17.65 18.50
N LEU A 274 -6.91 -17.51 17.19
CA LEU A 274 -6.46 -16.26 16.55
C LEU A 274 -7.58 -15.24 16.32
N ILE A 275 -8.85 -15.63 16.50
CA ILE A 275 -10.00 -14.74 16.25
C ILE A 275 -9.96 -13.49 17.13
N SER A 276 -9.57 -13.63 18.40
CA SER A 276 -9.43 -12.50 19.33
C SER A 276 -8.36 -11.51 18.87
N ASP A 277 -7.22 -12.00 18.40
CA ASP A 277 -6.12 -11.18 17.87
C ASP A 277 -6.55 -10.45 16.59
N VAL A 278 -7.28 -11.13 15.69
CA VAL A 278 -7.83 -10.53 14.47
C VAL A 278 -8.83 -9.42 14.79
N ASN A 279 -9.78 -9.66 15.70
CA ASN A 279 -10.77 -8.66 16.08
C ASN A 279 -10.13 -7.46 16.78
N LEU A 280 -9.16 -7.68 17.67
CA LEU A 280 -8.41 -6.60 18.33
C LEU A 280 -7.62 -5.76 17.31
N ALA A 281 -6.93 -6.39 16.36
CA ALA A 281 -6.22 -5.70 15.30
C ALA A 281 -7.18 -4.91 14.39
N SER A 282 -8.33 -5.49 14.07
CA SER A 282 -9.35 -4.87 13.21
C SER A 282 -9.94 -3.60 13.84
N ARG A 283 -10.28 -3.64 15.13
CA ARG A 283 -10.72 -2.45 15.88
C ARG A 283 -9.66 -1.36 15.89
N ASN A 284 -8.40 -1.74 16.09
CA ASN A 284 -7.29 -0.77 16.10
C ASN A 284 -7.07 -0.09 14.75
N ILE A 285 -7.17 -0.85 13.65
CA ILE A 285 -7.12 -0.29 12.29
C ILE A 285 -8.24 0.71 12.09
N LEU A 286 -9.48 0.38 12.49
CA LEU A 286 -10.60 1.29 12.33
C LEU A 286 -10.40 2.58 13.13
N VAL A 287 -9.93 2.51 14.38
CA VAL A 287 -9.67 3.72 15.18
C VAL A 287 -8.63 4.62 14.49
N LEU A 288 -7.55 4.05 13.96
CA LEU A 288 -6.54 4.81 13.22
C LEU A 288 -7.11 5.40 11.93
N ALA A 289 -7.90 4.63 11.18
CA ALA A 289 -8.51 5.08 9.93
C ALA A 289 -9.48 6.26 10.15
N HIS A 290 -10.28 6.22 11.22
CA HIS A 290 -11.17 7.33 11.58
C HIS A 290 -10.37 8.58 11.93
N ALA A 291 -9.30 8.44 12.72
CA ALA A 291 -8.43 9.57 13.06
C ALA A 291 -7.81 10.21 11.81
N SER A 292 -7.29 9.42 10.86
CA SER A 292 -6.76 9.95 9.59
C SER A 292 -7.83 10.66 8.76
N LEU A 293 -9.03 10.09 8.68
CA LEU A 293 -10.15 10.66 7.94
C LEU A 293 -10.62 12.00 8.52
N ASP A 294 -10.68 12.11 9.85
CA ASP A 294 -11.15 13.31 10.54
C ASP A 294 -10.09 14.42 10.51
N ASN A 295 -8.81 14.07 10.45
CA ASN A 295 -7.70 15.00 10.22
C ASN A 295 -7.58 15.45 8.75
N GLY A 296 -8.42 14.93 7.84
CA GLY A 296 -8.41 15.28 6.42
C GLY A 296 -7.16 14.80 5.68
N GLU A 297 -6.53 13.72 6.16
CA GLU A 297 -5.33 13.18 5.53
C GLU A 297 -5.64 12.63 4.14
N ARG A 298 -4.86 13.08 3.15
CA ARG A 298 -5.02 12.67 1.75
C ARG A 298 -4.18 11.46 1.36
N ASN A 299 -3.20 11.08 2.19
CA ASN A 299 -2.31 9.96 1.91
C ASN A 299 -2.75 8.72 2.69
N LEU A 300 -3.60 7.91 2.07
CA LEU A 300 -4.29 6.77 2.71
C LEU A 300 -3.64 5.41 2.39
N ARG A 301 -2.44 5.40 1.80
CA ARG A 301 -1.81 4.24 1.16
C ARG A 301 -1.85 2.94 2.00
N PRO A 302 -1.37 2.88 3.26
CA PRO A 302 -1.49 1.66 4.06
C PRO A 302 -2.90 1.46 4.63
N THR A 303 -3.66 2.54 4.78
CA THR A 303 -4.96 2.58 5.45
C THR A 303 -6.05 1.84 4.68
N SER A 304 -6.17 2.06 3.37
CA SER A 304 -7.29 1.49 2.60
C SER A 304 -7.28 -0.04 2.60
N PHE A 305 -6.11 -0.63 2.32
CA PHE A 305 -5.95 -2.10 2.38
C PHE A 305 -6.15 -2.62 3.81
N ALA A 306 -5.57 -1.96 4.82
CA ALA A 306 -5.73 -2.37 6.21
C ALA A 306 -7.21 -2.39 6.64
N VAL A 307 -7.97 -1.35 6.28
CA VAL A 307 -9.42 -1.28 6.56
C VAL A 307 -10.18 -2.37 5.83
N PHE A 308 -9.84 -2.64 4.57
CA PHE A 308 -10.46 -3.71 3.80
C PHE A 308 -10.27 -5.08 4.48
N ILE A 309 -9.04 -5.46 4.82
CA ILE A 309 -8.78 -6.75 5.48
C ILE A 309 -9.37 -6.82 6.89
N ALA A 310 -9.43 -5.70 7.63
CA ALA A 310 -10.09 -5.63 8.92
C ALA A 310 -11.59 -5.93 8.80
N GLY A 311 -12.26 -5.38 7.78
CA GLY A 311 -13.65 -5.71 7.48
C GLY A 311 -13.81 -7.16 7.02
N ALA A 312 -12.95 -7.62 6.11
CA ALA A 312 -13.08 -8.94 5.49
C ALA A 312 -12.92 -10.10 6.49
N CYS A 313 -12.00 -9.95 7.45
CA CYS A 313 -11.61 -11.02 8.37
C CYS A 313 -12.24 -10.94 9.77
N SER A 314 -12.83 -9.80 10.14
CA SER A 314 -13.46 -9.69 11.46
C SER A 314 -14.74 -10.50 11.54
N THR A 315 -15.01 -11.07 12.71
CA THR A 315 -16.30 -11.72 13.00
C THR A 315 -17.34 -10.74 13.56
N GLU A 316 -16.95 -9.50 13.82
CA GLU A 316 -17.80 -8.50 14.46
C GLU A 316 -18.55 -7.64 13.44
N MET A 317 -19.89 -7.63 13.52
CA MET A 317 -20.74 -6.88 12.60
C MET A 317 -20.47 -5.37 12.64
N GLU A 318 -20.15 -4.83 13.82
CA GLU A 318 -19.80 -3.41 14.00
C GLU A 318 -18.52 -3.05 13.22
N VAL A 319 -17.50 -3.90 13.27
CA VAL A 319 -16.24 -3.72 12.54
C VAL A 319 -16.49 -3.79 11.03
N LYS A 320 -17.29 -4.75 10.57
CA LYS A 320 -17.69 -4.89 9.16
C LYS A 320 -18.39 -3.63 8.64
N ALA A 321 -19.39 -3.15 9.37
CA ALA A 321 -20.13 -1.94 9.02
C ALA A 321 -19.22 -0.70 8.99
N ALA A 322 -18.36 -0.53 10.00
CA ALA A 322 -17.42 0.58 10.08
C ALA A 322 -16.37 0.53 8.94
N ALA A 323 -15.90 -0.64 8.54
CA ALA A 323 -14.99 -0.80 7.41
C ALA A 323 -15.61 -0.33 6.09
N LEU A 324 -16.87 -0.72 5.80
CA LEU A 324 -17.60 -0.24 4.62
C LEU A 324 -17.78 1.28 4.62
N GLN A 325 -18.07 1.87 5.79
CA GLN A 325 -18.20 3.32 5.94
C GLN A 325 -16.87 4.03 5.68
N CYS A 326 -15.76 3.53 6.25
CA CYS A 326 -14.42 4.06 6.01
C CYS A 326 -14.04 4.03 4.53
N ILE A 327 -14.19 2.88 3.85
CA ILE A 327 -13.86 2.77 2.42
C ILE A 327 -14.77 3.67 1.58
N GLY A 328 -16.04 3.81 1.95
CA GLY A 328 -16.95 4.77 1.31
C GLY A 328 -16.55 6.24 1.50
N ARG A 329 -15.80 6.58 2.56
CA ARG A 329 -15.18 7.90 2.72
C ARG A 329 -13.93 8.03 1.85
N PHE A 330 -13.10 6.99 1.75
CA PHE A 330 -11.92 6.98 0.87
C PHE A 330 -12.28 7.18 -0.61
N GLU A 331 -13.36 6.55 -1.06
CA GLU A 331 -13.93 6.70 -2.42
C GLU A 331 -14.16 8.17 -2.82
N LYS A 332 -14.48 9.05 -1.88
CA LYS A 332 -14.69 10.49 -2.16
C LYS A 332 -13.39 11.28 -2.29
N THR A 333 -12.26 10.68 -1.92
CA THR A 333 -10.96 11.35 -1.81
C THR A 333 -9.91 10.82 -2.79
N THR A 334 -10.05 9.59 -3.28
CA THR A 334 -9.11 8.93 -4.20
C THR A 334 -9.42 9.27 -5.66
N ILE A 335 -8.40 9.25 -6.52
CA ILE A 335 -8.56 9.46 -7.96
C ILE A 335 -9.05 8.17 -8.64
N SER A 336 -8.82 7.00 -8.05
CA SER A 336 -9.14 5.70 -8.64
C SER A 336 -10.53 5.20 -8.23
N ARG A 337 -11.14 4.39 -9.12
CA ARG A 337 -12.34 3.58 -8.81
C ARG A 337 -12.03 2.39 -7.90
N ASN A 338 -10.76 2.20 -7.50
CA ASN A 338 -10.33 1.03 -6.75
C ASN A 338 -10.94 1.02 -5.35
N ALA A 339 -11.13 2.19 -4.72
CA ALA A 339 -11.88 2.28 -3.47
C ALA A 339 -13.35 1.83 -3.64
N SER A 340 -14.02 2.22 -4.74
CA SER A 340 -15.38 1.75 -5.06
C SER A 340 -15.42 0.24 -5.29
N LYS A 341 -14.45 -0.31 -6.04
CA LYS A 341 -14.33 -1.76 -6.27
C LYS A 341 -14.06 -2.52 -4.97
N ALA A 342 -13.17 -2.02 -4.11
CA ALA A 342 -12.88 -2.58 -2.79
C ALA A 342 -14.12 -2.60 -1.89
N LYS A 343 -14.90 -1.51 -1.88
CA LYS A 343 -16.16 -1.43 -1.16
C LYS A 343 -17.18 -2.43 -1.69
N ALA A 344 -17.32 -2.53 -3.02
CA ALA A 344 -18.23 -3.47 -3.65
C ALA A 344 -17.86 -4.92 -3.33
N LEU A 345 -16.56 -5.27 -3.43
CA LEU A 345 -16.07 -6.60 -3.08
C LEU A 345 -16.35 -6.92 -1.61
N LEU A 346 -16.12 -5.96 -0.71
CA LEU A 346 -16.38 -6.14 0.71
C LEU A 346 -17.88 -6.35 1.01
N ALA A 347 -18.76 -5.64 0.30
CA ALA A 347 -20.21 -5.83 0.42
C ALA A 347 -20.64 -7.22 -0.06
N VAL A 348 -20.16 -7.66 -1.23
CA VAL A 348 -20.42 -9.01 -1.77
C VAL A 348 -19.91 -10.09 -0.81
N LEU A 349 -18.71 -9.90 -0.23
CA LEU A 349 -18.18 -10.80 0.78
C LEU A 349 -19.11 -10.94 1.99
N PHE A 350 -19.66 -9.84 2.49
CA PHE A 350 -20.57 -9.88 3.64
C PHE A 350 -21.88 -10.58 3.33
N GLU A 351 -22.41 -10.38 2.13
CA GLU A 351 -23.60 -11.09 1.66
C GLU A 351 -23.35 -12.60 1.59
N GLU A 352 -22.23 -13.04 1.01
CA GLU A 352 -21.86 -14.46 0.94
C GLU A 352 -21.67 -15.08 2.33
N GLN A 353 -20.95 -14.38 3.22
CA GLN A 353 -20.76 -14.83 4.61
C GLN A 353 -22.09 -14.96 5.37
N GLN A 354 -23.03 -14.04 5.13
CA GLN A 354 -24.36 -14.10 5.70
C GLN A 354 -25.18 -15.26 5.13
N GLN A 355 -25.12 -15.49 3.82
CA GLN A 355 -25.80 -16.61 3.16
C GLN A 355 -25.30 -17.96 3.65
N GLN A 356 -23.99 -18.15 3.81
CA GLN A 356 -23.44 -19.36 4.41
C GLN A 356 -23.96 -19.58 5.82
N THR A 357 -23.97 -18.52 6.64
CA THR A 357 -24.51 -18.60 8.01
C THR A 357 -25.99 -19.01 8.00
N MET A 358 -26.80 -18.49 7.07
CA MET A 358 -28.21 -18.88 6.92
C MET A 358 -28.38 -20.35 6.50
N ARG A 359 -27.41 -20.92 5.78
CA ARG A 359 -27.39 -22.34 5.39
C ARG A 359 -26.87 -23.27 6.50
N GLY A 360 -26.45 -22.72 7.64
CA GLY A 360 -25.85 -23.47 8.74
C GLY A 360 -24.34 -23.76 8.57
N GLU A 361 -23.72 -23.15 7.56
CA GLU A 361 -22.28 -23.19 7.31
C GLU A 361 -21.56 -22.06 8.07
N ARG A 362 -20.23 -22.11 8.11
CA ARG A 362 -19.42 -21.14 8.83
C ARG A 362 -18.99 -19.99 7.92
N ALA A 363 -19.30 -18.76 8.29
CA ALA A 363 -18.92 -17.56 7.53
C ALA A 363 -17.40 -17.47 7.22
N GLU A 364 -16.54 -18.05 8.07
CA GLU A 364 -15.10 -18.05 7.90
C GLU A 364 -14.60 -18.96 6.76
N GLU A 365 -15.48 -19.76 6.13
CA GLU A 365 -15.16 -20.55 4.93
C GLU A 365 -15.07 -19.67 3.68
N VAL A 366 -15.69 -18.49 3.68
CA VAL A 366 -15.63 -17.56 2.53
C VAL A 366 -14.26 -16.86 2.49
N ASP A 367 -13.39 -17.32 1.58
CA ASP A 367 -12.12 -16.66 1.27
C ASP A 367 -12.31 -15.50 0.29
N TRP A 368 -12.00 -14.28 0.74
CA TRP A 368 -12.26 -13.07 -0.05
C TRP A 368 -11.43 -12.99 -1.35
N ILE A 369 -10.22 -13.55 -1.38
CA ILE A 369 -9.38 -13.59 -2.58
C ILE A 369 -9.97 -14.53 -3.62
N THR A 370 -10.43 -15.71 -3.18
CA THR A 370 -11.11 -16.68 -4.05
C THR A 370 -12.41 -16.09 -4.59
N LEU A 371 -13.22 -15.48 -3.72
CA LEU A 371 -14.46 -14.80 -4.12
C LEU A 371 -14.20 -13.66 -5.12
N ALA A 372 -13.15 -12.86 -4.91
CA ALA A 372 -12.80 -11.79 -5.84
C ALA A 372 -12.51 -12.32 -7.24
N ARG A 373 -11.79 -13.44 -7.35
CA ARG A 373 -11.50 -14.09 -8.63
C ARG A 373 -12.76 -14.66 -9.29
N GLU A 374 -13.59 -15.36 -8.51
CA GLU A 374 -14.85 -15.96 -9.00
C GLU A 374 -15.83 -14.90 -9.51
N ARG A 375 -15.81 -13.71 -8.93
CA ARG A 375 -16.69 -12.58 -9.30
C ARG A 375 -16.05 -11.60 -10.29
N HIS A 376 -14.83 -11.85 -10.77
CA HIS A 376 -14.06 -10.92 -11.61
C HIS A 376 -13.90 -9.52 -11.00
N MET A 377 -13.69 -9.48 -9.68
CA MET A 377 -13.52 -8.26 -8.85
C MET A 377 -12.10 -8.18 -8.27
N GLU A 378 -11.10 -8.71 -8.97
CA GLU A 378 -9.71 -8.68 -8.54
C GLU A 378 -9.21 -7.25 -8.38
N LEU A 379 -8.44 -7.03 -7.31
CA LEU A 379 -7.90 -5.72 -6.93
C LEU A 379 -6.39 -5.80 -6.86
N PHE A 380 -5.71 -4.85 -7.51
CA PHE A 380 -4.26 -4.72 -7.45
C PHE A 380 -3.82 -3.49 -6.62
N ASP A 381 -4.78 -2.63 -6.28
CA ASP A 381 -4.64 -1.45 -5.44
C ASP A 381 -5.96 -1.24 -4.68
N PHE A 382 -5.87 -0.73 -3.46
CA PHE A 382 -7.01 -0.43 -2.60
C PHE A 382 -7.20 1.09 -2.38
N GLY A 383 -6.36 1.92 -3.00
CA GLY A 383 -6.46 3.38 -2.99
C GLY A 383 -5.09 4.04 -3.07
N LEU A 384 -4.69 4.41 -4.30
CA LEU A 384 -3.69 5.45 -4.60
C LEU A 384 -4.26 6.87 -4.55
#